data_AF-A0A7J7E5E0-F1
#
_entry.id   AF-A0A7J7E5E0-F1
#
_cell.length_a   1.000
_cell.length_b   1.000
_cell.length_c   1.000
_cell.angle_alpha   90.00
_cell.angle_beta   90.00
_cell.angle_gamma   90.00
#
_symmetry.space_group_name_H-M   'P 1'
#
loop_
_entity.id
_entity.type
_entity.pdbx_description
1 polymer ?
#
loop_
_entity_poly.entity_id
_entity_poly.type
_entity_poly.pdbx_seq_one_letter_code
_entity_poly.pdbx_strand_id
1 'polypeptide(L)'
;MAPPQLDKMLDPQVWREAATQVFFALGLGFGGVIAFSSYNKQDNNCHFDAALVSFINFFTSVLATLVVFAVLGFKANIMNEKCVVENAEKILGYLNSNVLSRALIPPHVNFSHLTTKDYSEMYKVIRTVKEDHFSALGLDPCLLEDELDKSVQGTGLAFIAFTEAMTHFPASPFWSVMFFLMLINLGLGSMIGTMAGITTPIIDTFKVPKEMFTVGCCVFAFFVGLLFVQRSGNYFVTMFDDYSATLPLTVIVILENVAVAWIYGTKKFMQELTEMLGFRPYRFYFYMWKFVSPLCMAVLTTASIIQLGVTPPGYSAWIKEEAAERYLYFPNWAMALLIALIVVATLPIPVVFVLRHFHLLSDGSNTLSVSYKKGRMMKDISNLEENDETRFILSKVPSEAPSPMPTHRSYLGPGSTSPLESSGNPNGRYGSGYLLAGTPESEL
;
A
#
# COMPACT_ATOMS: atom_id res chain seq x y z
N MET A 1 -7.68 0.86 -20.19
CA MET A 1 -6.44 1.58 -19.83
C MET A 1 -6.16 2.58 -20.95
N ALA A 2 -6.04 3.87 -20.65
CA ALA A 2 -5.73 4.91 -21.63
C ALA A 2 -4.27 4.81 -22.13
N PRO A 3 -3.93 5.38 -23.31
CA PRO A 3 -2.55 5.45 -23.80
C PRO A 3 -1.65 6.28 -22.86
N PRO A 4 -0.33 5.99 -22.80
CA PRO A 4 0.58 6.67 -21.89
C PRO A 4 0.75 8.15 -22.26
N GLN A 5 0.48 9.04 -21.31
CA GLN A 5 0.76 10.48 -21.42
C GLN A 5 2.15 10.76 -20.87
N LEU A 6 3.17 10.71 -21.72
CA LEU A 6 4.58 10.90 -21.33
C LEU A 6 4.85 12.27 -20.70
N ASP A 7 4.10 13.31 -21.09
CA ASP A 7 4.24 14.66 -20.55
C ASP A 7 3.96 14.71 -19.04
N LYS A 8 3.07 13.85 -18.54
CA LYS A 8 2.79 13.74 -17.09
C LYS A 8 3.96 13.18 -16.30
N MET A 9 4.91 12.48 -16.92
CA MET A 9 6.08 11.96 -16.22
C MET A 9 7.07 13.06 -15.81
N LEU A 10 6.97 14.25 -16.42
CA LEU A 10 7.77 15.42 -16.04
C LEU A 10 7.21 16.14 -14.81
N ASP A 11 5.97 15.84 -14.41
CA ASP A 11 5.35 16.44 -13.24
C ASP A 11 5.89 15.79 -11.94
N PRO A 12 6.55 16.56 -11.06
CA PRO A 12 7.01 16.05 -9.76
C PRO A 12 5.88 15.53 -8.87
N GLN A 13 4.64 15.99 -9.05
CA GLN A 13 3.49 15.53 -8.26
C GLN A 13 3.20 14.04 -8.51
N VAL A 14 3.32 13.58 -9.77
CA VAL A 14 3.07 12.18 -10.15
C VAL A 14 4.03 11.23 -9.44
N TRP A 15 5.31 11.59 -9.35
CA TRP A 15 6.31 10.79 -8.65
C TRP A 15 6.12 10.79 -7.14
N ARG A 16 5.70 11.92 -6.56
CA ARG A 16 5.35 12.01 -5.15
C ARG A 16 4.21 11.06 -4.81
N GLU A 17 3.10 11.14 -5.54
CA GLU A 17 1.91 10.31 -5.32
C GLU A 17 2.23 8.82 -5.51
N ALA A 18 2.97 8.48 -6.56
CA ALA A 18 3.40 7.10 -6.78
C ALA A 18 4.23 6.55 -5.62
N ALA A 19 5.16 7.32 -5.08
CA ALA A 19 5.98 6.86 -3.96
C ALA A 19 5.21 6.81 -2.64
N THR A 20 4.37 7.81 -2.36
CA THR A 20 3.47 7.81 -1.21
C THR A 20 2.56 6.57 -1.22
N GLN A 21 2.02 6.21 -2.38
CA GLN A 21 1.23 5.00 -2.56
C GLN A 21 2.00 3.73 -2.18
N VAL A 22 3.30 3.66 -2.48
CA VAL A 22 4.14 2.51 -2.09
C VAL A 22 4.28 2.39 -0.57
N PHE A 23 4.43 3.51 0.16
CA PHE A 23 4.50 3.48 1.63
C PHE A 23 3.22 2.97 2.26
N PHE A 24 2.08 3.50 1.81
CA PHE A 24 0.77 3.09 2.32
C PHE A 24 0.44 1.65 1.93
N ALA A 25 0.72 1.24 0.70
CA ALA A 25 0.43 -0.12 0.24
C ALA A 25 1.23 -1.19 0.99
N LEU A 26 2.49 -0.89 1.36
CA LEU A 26 3.33 -1.82 2.12
C LEU A 26 3.23 -1.66 3.64
N GLY A 27 2.49 -0.66 4.13
CA GLY A 27 2.34 -0.41 5.57
C GLY A 27 3.65 -0.03 6.27
N LEU A 28 4.56 0.65 5.57
CA LEU A 28 5.85 1.07 6.11
C LEU A 28 5.69 2.25 7.09
N GLY A 29 6.44 2.27 8.20
CA GLY A 29 6.39 3.34 9.20
C GLY A 29 5.26 3.23 10.24
N PHE A 30 4.32 2.30 10.07
CA PHE A 30 3.26 2.04 11.06
C PHE A 30 3.68 1.10 12.21
N GLY A 31 4.89 0.53 12.15
CA GLY A 31 5.39 -0.44 13.14
C GLY A 31 4.77 -1.84 13.07
N GLY A 32 3.67 -2.04 12.35
CA GLY A 32 3.00 -3.34 12.21
C GLY A 32 3.89 -4.43 11.60
N VAL A 33 4.66 -4.11 10.56
CA VAL A 33 5.61 -5.05 9.93
C VAL A 33 6.72 -5.46 10.90
N ILE A 34 7.24 -4.52 11.68
CA ILE A 34 8.26 -4.78 12.72
C ILE A 34 7.68 -5.68 13.81
N ALA A 35 6.47 -5.38 14.28
CA ALA A 35 5.78 -6.17 15.30
C ALA A 35 5.48 -7.60 14.84
N PHE A 36 5.08 -7.81 13.58
CA PHE A 36 4.89 -9.17 13.07
C PHE A 36 6.22 -9.91 12.89
N SER A 37 7.24 -9.22 12.38
CA SER A 37 8.56 -9.81 12.18
C SER A 37 9.23 -10.22 13.49
N SER A 38 8.95 -9.55 14.61
CA SER A 38 9.53 -9.91 15.92
C SER A 38 9.02 -11.24 16.48
N TYR A 39 7.90 -11.76 15.98
CA TYR A 39 7.39 -13.08 16.36
C TYR A 39 7.98 -14.22 15.51
N ASN A 40 8.72 -13.91 14.44
CA ASN A 40 9.36 -14.92 13.61
C ASN A 40 10.58 -15.55 14.30
N LYS A 41 10.92 -16.76 13.87
CA LYS A 41 12.18 -17.40 14.27
C LYS A 41 13.38 -16.61 13.74
N GLN A 42 14.48 -16.63 14.47
CA GLN A 42 15.70 -15.87 14.13
C GLN A 42 16.35 -16.32 12.81
N ASP A 43 16.19 -17.59 12.43
CA ASP A 43 16.69 -18.20 11.19
C ASP A 43 15.68 -18.16 10.04
N ASN A 44 14.54 -17.46 10.22
CA ASN A 44 13.53 -17.33 9.19
C ASN A 44 14.06 -16.52 8.01
N ASN A 45 13.73 -16.95 6.78
CA ASN A 45 14.19 -16.29 5.57
C ASN A 45 13.39 -15.00 5.28
N CYS A 46 13.69 -13.95 6.05
CA CYS A 46 13.06 -12.64 5.91
C CYS A 46 13.29 -11.99 4.53
N HIS A 47 14.35 -12.38 3.81
CA HIS A 47 14.62 -11.88 2.46
C HIS A 47 13.58 -12.38 1.46
N PHE A 48 13.26 -13.68 1.51
CA PHE A 48 12.22 -14.27 0.68
C PHE A 48 10.84 -13.69 1.02
N ASP A 49 10.53 -13.57 2.31
CA ASP A 49 9.25 -13.00 2.76
C ASP A 49 9.06 -11.56 2.26
N ALA A 50 10.08 -10.71 2.39
CA ALA A 50 10.04 -9.32 1.92
C ALA A 50 9.85 -9.23 0.39
N ALA A 51 10.56 -10.08 -0.36
CA ALA A 51 10.42 -10.14 -1.82
C ALA A 51 9.03 -10.63 -2.25
N LEU A 52 8.52 -11.68 -1.59
CA LEU A 52 7.21 -12.27 -1.86
C LEU A 52 6.08 -11.27 -1.56
N VAL A 53 6.11 -10.62 -0.40
CA VAL A 53 5.11 -9.61 -0.01
C VAL A 53 5.10 -8.45 -1.02
N SER A 54 6.28 -7.95 -1.39
CA SER A 54 6.40 -6.88 -2.38
C SER A 54 5.84 -7.29 -3.75
N PHE A 55 6.13 -8.52 -4.19
CA PHE A 55 5.64 -9.05 -5.45
C PHE A 55 4.12 -9.27 -5.46
N ILE A 56 3.57 -9.86 -4.40
CA ILE A 56 2.12 -10.06 -4.24
C ILE A 56 1.40 -8.72 -4.18
N ASN A 57 1.93 -7.73 -3.46
CA ASN A 57 1.35 -6.39 -3.40
C ASN A 57 1.30 -5.73 -4.78
N PHE A 58 2.39 -5.82 -5.55
CA PHE A 58 2.44 -5.32 -6.92
C PHE A 58 1.42 -6.02 -7.82
N PHE A 59 1.39 -7.35 -7.81
CA PHE A 59 0.48 -8.12 -8.67
C PHE A 59 -0.99 -7.88 -8.31
N THR A 60 -1.32 -7.86 -7.01
CA THR A 60 -2.67 -7.54 -6.53
C THR A 60 -3.08 -6.14 -6.94
N SER A 61 -2.18 -5.15 -6.86
CA SER A 61 -2.45 -3.78 -7.29
C SER A 61 -2.74 -3.68 -8.79
N VAL A 62 -1.98 -4.41 -9.63
CA VAL A 62 -2.22 -4.47 -11.08
C VAL A 62 -3.57 -5.12 -11.38
N LEU A 63 -3.88 -6.27 -10.75
CA LEU A 63 -5.17 -6.94 -10.93
C LEU A 63 -6.34 -6.07 -10.48
N ALA A 64 -6.24 -5.43 -9.31
CA ALA A 64 -7.28 -4.53 -8.80
C ALA A 64 -7.49 -3.36 -9.76
N THR A 65 -6.42 -2.78 -10.28
CA THR A 65 -6.48 -1.69 -11.27
C THR A 65 -7.19 -2.12 -12.55
N LEU A 66 -6.88 -3.32 -13.07
CA LEU A 66 -7.57 -3.86 -14.25
C LEU A 66 -9.07 -4.05 -14.01
N VAL A 67 -9.45 -4.61 -12.86
CA VAL A 67 -10.86 -4.80 -12.49
C VAL A 67 -11.58 -3.45 -12.36
N VAL A 68 -10.96 -2.48 -11.69
CA VAL A 68 -11.51 -1.12 -11.52
C VAL A 68 -11.77 -0.46 -12.87
N PHE A 69 -10.78 -0.43 -13.75
CA PHE A 69 -10.95 0.19 -15.06
C PHE A 69 -11.94 -0.56 -15.96
N ALA A 70 -12.08 -1.88 -15.82
CA ALA A 70 -13.08 -2.64 -16.55
C ALA A 70 -14.51 -2.26 -16.11
N VAL A 71 -14.76 -2.14 -14.80
CA VAL A 71 -16.07 -1.73 -14.26
C VAL A 71 -16.38 -0.27 -14.61
N LEU A 72 -15.39 0.63 -14.49
CA LEU A 72 -15.56 2.03 -14.90
C LEU A 72 -15.83 2.16 -16.40
N GLY A 73 -15.13 1.41 -17.25
CA GLY A 73 -15.37 1.38 -18.69
C GLY A 73 -16.77 0.86 -19.04
N PHE A 74 -17.23 -0.18 -18.34
CA PHE A 74 -18.60 -0.69 -18.48
C PHE A 74 -19.64 0.37 -18.08
N LYS A 75 -19.46 1.03 -16.93
CA LYS A 75 -20.32 2.14 -16.49
C LYS A 75 -20.36 3.24 -17.54
N ALA A 76 -19.20 3.69 -18.01
CA ALA A 76 -19.10 4.76 -18.98
C ALA A 76 -19.83 4.42 -20.28
N ASN A 77 -19.71 3.18 -20.78
CA ASN A 77 -20.42 2.76 -21.97
C ASN A 77 -21.95 2.79 -21.79
N ILE A 78 -22.46 2.27 -20.67
CA ILE A 78 -23.90 2.29 -20.38
C ILE A 78 -24.43 3.72 -20.24
N MET A 79 -23.72 4.58 -19.51
CA MET A 79 -24.14 5.97 -19.30
C MET A 79 -24.12 6.75 -20.61
N ASN A 80 -23.11 6.49 -21.45
CA ASN A 80 -23.02 7.08 -22.77
C ASN A 80 -24.17 6.63 -23.69
N GLU A 81 -24.51 5.35 -23.71
CA GLU A 81 -25.66 4.84 -24.48
C GLU A 81 -26.98 5.47 -24.01
N LYS A 82 -27.20 5.62 -22.69
CA LYS A 82 -28.38 6.34 -22.16
C LYS A 82 -28.43 7.81 -22.61
N CYS A 83 -27.31 8.51 -22.55
CA CYS A 83 -27.18 9.90 -23.02
C CYS A 83 -27.60 10.02 -24.51
N VAL A 84 -27.13 9.09 -25.33
CA VAL A 84 -27.46 9.03 -26.76
C VAL A 84 -28.96 8.82 -26.98
N VAL A 85 -29.58 7.89 -26.25
CA VAL A 85 -31.03 7.63 -26.34
C VAL A 85 -31.85 8.84 -25.91
N GLU A 86 -31.53 9.47 -24.78
CA GLU A 86 -32.25 10.65 -24.28
C GLU A 86 -32.16 11.82 -25.27
N ASN A 87 -30.96 12.07 -25.82
CA ASN A 87 -30.79 13.13 -26.80
C ASN A 87 -31.44 12.80 -28.14
N ALA A 88 -31.53 11.52 -28.52
CA ALA A 88 -32.29 11.11 -29.70
C ALA A 88 -33.79 11.40 -29.54
N GLU A 89 -34.36 11.16 -28.36
CA GLU A 89 -35.76 11.50 -28.06
C GLU A 89 -36.00 13.02 -28.14
N LYS A 90 -35.09 13.83 -27.59
CA LYS A 90 -35.13 15.30 -27.72
C LYS A 90 -35.11 15.73 -29.19
N ILE A 91 -34.19 15.16 -29.98
CA ILE A 91 -34.08 15.45 -31.42
C ILE A 91 -35.36 15.05 -32.15
N LEU A 92 -35.95 13.89 -31.86
CA LEU A 92 -37.25 13.48 -32.42
C LEU A 92 -38.37 14.46 -32.06
N GLY A 93 -38.38 14.98 -30.83
CA GLY A 93 -39.29 16.05 -30.41
C GLY A 93 -39.11 17.35 -31.23
N TYR A 94 -37.86 17.75 -31.50
CA TYR A 94 -37.55 18.93 -32.31
C TYR A 94 -37.88 18.75 -33.80
N LEU A 95 -37.77 17.52 -34.31
CA LEU A 95 -38.19 17.18 -35.67
C LEU A 95 -39.71 17.24 -35.82
N ASN A 96 -40.45 16.75 -34.83
CA ASN A 96 -41.91 16.80 -34.83
C ASN A 96 -42.46 18.23 -34.67
N SER A 97 -41.75 19.10 -33.97
CA SER A 97 -42.10 20.53 -33.80
C SER A 97 -41.56 21.44 -34.90
N ASN A 98 -40.96 20.89 -35.98
CA ASN A 98 -40.36 21.61 -37.11
C ASN A 98 -39.25 22.61 -36.73
N VAL A 99 -38.68 22.52 -35.52
CA VAL A 99 -37.52 23.32 -35.10
C VAL A 99 -36.25 22.85 -35.82
N LEU A 100 -36.18 21.54 -36.07
CA LEU A 100 -35.12 20.88 -36.83
C LEU A 100 -35.69 20.28 -38.12
N SER A 101 -34.98 20.42 -39.24
CA SER A 101 -35.38 19.79 -40.51
C SER A 101 -34.76 18.41 -40.64
N ARG A 102 -35.53 17.43 -41.14
CA ARG A 102 -35.01 16.05 -41.40
C ARG A 102 -33.83 16.01 -42.37
N ALA A 103 -33.61 17.06 -43.16
CA ALA A 103 -32.46 17.20 -44.05
C ALA A 103 -31.10 17.29 -43.32
N LEU A 104 -31.09 17.62 -42.03
CA LEU A 104 -29.86 17.66 -41.22
C LEU A 104 -29.45 16.27 -40.71
N ILE A 105 -30.30 15.26 -40.86
CA ILE A 105 -30.03 13.90 -40.37
C ILE A 105 -29.33 13.12 -41.49
N PRO A 106 -28.17 12.50 -41.23
CA PRO A 106 -27.53 11.67 -42.22
C PRO A 106 -28.42 10.49 -42.65
N PRO A 107 -28.47 10.14 -43.94
CA PRO A 107 -29.44 9.19 -44.48
C PRO A 107 -29.28 7.75 -43.99
N HIS A 108 -28.12 7.40 -43.41
CA HIS A 108 -27.84 6.08 -42.85
C HIS A 108 -28.35 5.90 -41.41
N VAL A 109 -28.80 6.99 -40.76
CA VAL A 109 -29.17 6.96 -39.35
C VAL A 109 -30.61 6.48 -39.18
N ASN A 110 -30.78 5.39 -38.42
CA ASN A 110 -32.08 4.88 -38.01
C ASN A 110 -32.28 5.04 -36.51
N PHE A 111 -33.32 5.77 -36.10
CA PHE A 111 -33.63 6.05 -34.70
C PHE A 111 -34.01 4.81 -33.88
N SER A 112 -34.37 3.69 -34.51
CA SER A 112 -34.65 2.44 -33.78
C SER A 112 -33.39 1.71 -33.32
N HIS A 113 -32.24 1.93 -33.97
CA HIS A 113 -30.94 1.34 -33.62
C HIS A 113 -29.85 2.41 -33.78
N LEU A 114 -29.88 3.39 -32.88
CA LEU A 114 -28.91 4.49 -32.89
C LEU A 114 -27.61 4.05 -32.22
N THR A 115 -26.49 4.13 -32.93
CA THR A 115 -25.17 3.92 -32.32
C THR A 115 -24.56 5.24 -31.83
N THR A 116 -23.62 5.16 -30.88
CA THR A 116 -22.86 6.32 -30.40
C THR A 116 -22.18 7.10 -31.52
N LYS A 117 -21.69 6.40 -32.55
CA LYS A 117 -21.02 7.03 -33.69
C LYS A 117 -21.99 7.85 -34.52
N ASP A 118 -23.16 7.28 -34.82
CA ASP A 118 -24.23 7.95 -35.56
C ASP A 118 -24.69 9.23 -34.85
N TYR A 119 -24.85 9.16 -33.52
CA TYR A 119 -25.17 10.32 -32.71
C TYR A 119 -24.08 11.39 -32.76
N SER A 120 -22.81 11.00 -32.63
CA SER A 120 -21.69 11.96 -32.66
C SER A 120 -21.57 12.71 -33.99
N GLU A 121 -21.89 12.06 -35.11
CA GLU A 121 -21.95 12.68 -36.44
C GLU A 121 -23.12 13.65 -36.53
N MET A 122 -24.31 13.20 -36.12
CA MET A 122 -25.52 14.04 -36.09
C MET A 122 -25.32 15.27 -35.20
N TYR A 123 -24.73 15.10 -34.01
CA TYR A 123 -24.41 16.17 -33.09
C TYR A 123 -23.48 17.23 -33.73
N LYS A 124 -22.42 16.79 -34.40
CA LYS A 124 -21.48 17.69 -35.11
C LYS A 124 -22.18 18.48 -36.22
N VAL A 125 -23.05 17.84 -37.01
CA VAL A 125 -23.83 18.51 -38.06
C VAL A 125 -24.78 19.54 -37.46
N ILE A 126 -25.57 19.16 -36.46
CA ILE A 126 -26.53 20.07 -35.80
C ILE A 126 -25.79 21.27 -35.18
N ARG A 127 -24.66 21.03 -34.50
CA ARG A 127 -23.83 22.09 -33.91
C ARG A 127 -23.30 23.07 -34.94
N THR A 128 -22.83 22.58 -36.09
CA THR A 128 -22.25 23.42 -37.15
C THR A 128 -23.32 24.23 -37.89
N VAL A 129 -24.53 23.68 -38.06
CA VAL A 129 -25.60 24.36 -38.84
C VAL A 129 -26.39 25.35 -37.99
N LYS A 130 -26.56 25.10 -36.69
CA LYS A 130 -27.40 25.92 -35.79
C LYS A 130 -26.59 26.79 -34.83
N GLU A 131 -25.30 27.07 -35.10
CA GLU A 131 -24.32 27.77 -34.23
C GLU A 131 -24.95 28.68 -33.15
N ASP A 132 -25.74 29.70 -33.54
CA ASP A 132 -26.32 30.69 -32.62
C ASP A 132 -27.45 30.17 -31.70
N HIS A 133 -28.21 29.16 -32.13
CA HIS A 133 -29.35 28.60 -31.39
C HIS A 133 -29.06 27.22 -30.78
N PHE A 134 -27.82 26.75 -30.88
CA PHE A 134 -27.43 25.42 -30.43
C PHE A 134 -27.57 25.22 -28.91
N SER A 135 -27.19 26.23 -28.13
CA SER A 135 -27.28 26.20 -26.66
C SER A 135 -28.72 26.08 -26.15
N ALA A 136 -29.71 26.53 -26.94
CA ALA A 136 -31.13 26.43 -26.59
C ALA A 136 -31.71 25.02 -26.80
N LEU A 137 -31.02 24.15 -27.54
CA LEU A 137 -31.45 22.77 -27.79
C LEU A 137 -31.09 21.80 -26.64
N GLY A 138 -30.19 22.19 -25.73
CA GLY A 138 -29.83 21.39 -24.55
C GLY A 138 -29.33 19.97 -24.89
N LEU A 139 -28.61 19.83 -26.00
CA LEU A 139 -28.02 18.54 -26.42
C LEU A 139 -26.62 18.40 -25.85
N ASP A 140 -26.36 17.29 -25.18
CA ASP A 140 -25.04 16.95 -24.64
C ASP A 140 -24.20 16.19 -25.67
N PRO A 141 -22.88 16.40 -25.72
CA PRO A 141 -22.00 15.77 -26.72
C PRO A 141 -21.87 14.24 -26.57
N CYS A 142 -22.31 13.67 -25.44
CA CYS A 142 -22.23 12.23 -25.10
C CYS A 142 -20.88 11.61 -25.52
N LEU A 143 -19.78 12.13 -24.95
CA LEU A 143 -18.43 11.60 -25.18
C LEU A 143 -18.05 10.61 -24.09
N LEU A 144 -17.53 9.46 -24.50
CA LEU A 144 -17.09 8.40 -23.58
C LEU A 144 -15.91 8.86 -22.70
N GLU A 145 -15.04 9.71 -23.25
CA GLU A 145 -13.87 10.27 -22.53
C GLU A 145 -14.32 11.14 -21.36
N ASP A 146 -15.33 12.01 -21.56
CA ASP A 146 -15.87 12.86 -20.51
C ASP A 146 -16.47 12.04 -19.36
N GLU A 147 -17.11 10.91 -19.66
CA GLU A 147 -17.68 10.03 -18.62
C GLU A 147 -16.60 9.24 -17.87
N LEU A 148 -15.47 8.93 -18.52
CA LEU A 148 -14.32 8.30 -17.87
C LEU A 148 -13.51 9.30 -17.02
N ASP A 149 -13.39 10.54 -17.48
CA ASP A 149 -12.70 11.63 -16.78
C ASP A 149 -13.50 12.18 -15.59
N LYS A 150 -14.84 12.03 -15.60
CA LYS A 150 -15.71 12.25 -14.43
C LYS A 150 -15.53 11.20 -13.32
N SER A 151 -14.60 10.26 -13.45
CA SER A 151 -14.37 9.25 -12.42
C SER A 151 -13.97 9.87 -11.08
N VAL A 152 -14.74 9.53 -10.05
CA VAL A 152 -14.57 10.07 -8.70
C VAL A 152 -13.36 9.40 -8.04
N GLN A 153 -12.48 10.19 -7.43
CA GLN A 153 -11.35 9.68 -6.65
C GLN A 153 -11.74 9.38 -5.20
N GLY A 154 -10.92 8.60 -4.49
CA GLY A 154 -11.12 8.29 -3.07
C GLY A 154 -12.37 7.44 -2.81
N THR A 155 -13.14 7.78 -1.78
CA THR A 155 -14.31 7.01 -1.32
C THR A 155 -15.43 6.97 -2.35
N GLY A 156 -15.60 8.02 -3.16
CA GLY A 156 -16.66 8.08 -4.17
C GLY A 156 -16.49 7.05 -5.28
N LEU A 157 -15.26 6.59 -5.57
CA LEU A 157 -15.02 5.51 -6.52
C LEU A 157 -15.79 4.24 -6.12
N ALA A 158 -15.60 3.78 -4.89
CA ALA A 158 -16.19 2.53 -4.41
C ALA A 158 -17.69 2.66 -4.10
N PHE A 159 -18.12 3.78 -3.52
CA PHE A 159 -19.49 3.93 -3.01
C PHE A 159 -20.48 4.57 -4.00
N ILE A 160 -20.00 5.28 -5.03
CA ILE A 160 -20.85 5.91 -6.04
C ILE A 160 -20.66 5.21 -7.39
N ALA A 161 -19.45 5.26 -7.96
CA ALA A 161 -19.24 4.77 -9.33
C ALA A 161 -19.41 3.25 -9.44
N PHE A 162 -18.85 2.49 -8.49
CA PHE A 162 -18.97 1.03 -8.48
C PHE A 162 -20.38 0.53 -8.16
N THR A 163 -21.05 1.14 -7.18
CA THR A 163 -22.41 0.75 -6.80
C THR A 163 -23.40 1.02 -7.92
N GLU A 164 -23.27 2.17 -8.59
CA GLU A 164 -24.05 2.51 -9.78
C GLU A 164 -23.82 1.48 -10.90
N ALA A 165 -22.57 1.13 -11.20
CA ALA A 165 -22.25 0.10 -12.19
C ALA A 165 -22.87 -1.26 -11.84
N MET A 166 -22.86 -1.65 -10.56
CA MET A 166 -23.42 -2.92 -10.10
C MET A 166 -24.94 -3.01 -10.25
N THR A 167 -25.67 -1.89 -10.27
CA THR A 167 -27.12 -1.91 -10.53
C THR A 167 -27.46 -2.41 -11.93
N HIS A 168 -26.50 -2.31 -12.86
CA HIS A 168 -26.65 -2.76 -14.24
C HIS A 168 -26.22 -4.21 -14.47
N PHE A 169 -25.63 -4.88 -13.47
CA PHE A 169 -25.27 -6.29 -13.59
C PHE A 169 -26.47 -7.22 -13.38
N PRO A 170 -26.55 -8.34 -14.14
CA PRO A 170 -27.47 -9.41 -13.82
C PRO A 170 -27.13 -9.96 -12.43
N ALA A 171 -28.15 -10.22 -11.61
CA ALA A 171 -28.00 -10.60 -10.20
C ALA A 171 -27.23 -9.55 -9.36
N SER A 172 -27.49 -8.26 -9.57
CA SER A 172 -26.89 -7.13 -8.83
C SER A 172 -26.75 -7.33 -7.30
N PRO A 173 -27.74 -7.90 -6.56
CA PRO A 173 -27.58 -8.12 -5.12
C PRO A 173 -26.41 -9.04 -4.75
N PHE A 174 -26.14 -10.08 -5.54
CA PHE A 174 -25.03 -11.01 -5.31
C PHE A 174 -23.67 -10.30 -5.42
N TRP A 175 -23.47 -9.55 -6.50
CA TRP A 175 -22.23 -8.81 -6.75
C TRP A 175 -21.98 -7.73 -5.70
N SER A 176 -23.04 -7.05 -5.27
CA SER A 176 -22.96 -6.03 -4.22
C SER A 176 -22.48 -6.62 -2.89
N VAL A 177 -23.02 -7.78 -2.47
CA VAL A 177 -22.58 -8.46 -1.24
C VAL A 177 -21.11 -8.88 -1.33
N MET A 178 -20.68 -9.47 -2.45
CA MET A 178 -19.29 -9.89 -2.63
C MET A 178 -18.32 -8.70 -2.62
N PHE A 179 -18.70 -7.59 -3.25
CA PHE A 179 -17.89 -6.37 -3.28
C PHE A 179 -17.74 -5.73 -1.90
N PHE A 180 -18.83 -5.54 -1.16
CA PHE A 180 -18.74 -4.96 0.18
C PHE A 180 -18.06 -5.91 1.17
N LEU A 181 -18.25 -7.23 1.04
CA LEU A 181 -17.52 -8.21 1.84
C LEU A 181 -16.01 -8.14 1.56
N MET A 182 -15.62 -7.98 0.29
CA MET A 182 -14.22 -7.76 -0.09
C MET A 182 -13.67 -6.49 0.58
N LEU A 183 -14.37 -5.35 0.48
CA LEU A 183 -13.94 -4.10 1.11
C LEU A 183 -13.79 -4.22 2.64
N ILE A 184 -14.72 -4.91 3.30
CA ILE A 184 -14.64 -5.19 4.73
C ILE A 184 -13.41 -6.04 5.06
N ASN A 185 -13.14 -7.10 4.31
CA ASN A 185 -11.97 -7.96 4.54
C ASN A 185 -10.64 -7.22 4.31
N LEU A 186 -10.56 -6.35 3.29
CA LEU A 186 -9.39 -5.51 3.04
C LEU A 186 -9.14 -4.51 4.19
N GLY A 187 -10.21 -3.89 4.69
CA GLY A 187 -10.14 -3.01 5.85
C GLY A 187 -9.70 -3.75 7.12
N LEU A 188 -10.33 -4.89 7.43
CA LEU A 188 -10.02 -5.70 8.61
C LEU A 188 -8.56 -6.18 8.63
N GLY A 189 -8.03 -6.65 7.50
CA GLY A 189 -6.64 -7.10 7.41
C GLY A 189 -5.64 -6.00 7.78
N SER A 190 -5.87 -4.78 7.28
CA SER A 190 -5.03 -3.61 7.56
C SER A 190 -5.12 -3.16 9.03
N MET A 191 -6.33 -3.24 9.61
CA MET A 191 -6.55 -2.86 11.01
C MET A 191 -5.87 -3.81 11.99
N ILE A 192 -5.77 -5.11 11.69
CA ILE A 192 -5.04 -6.07 12.52
C ILE A 192 -3.56 -5.69 12.59
N GLY A 193 -2.93 -5.31 11.47
CA GLY A 193 -1.53 -4.88 11.44
C GLY A 193 -1.29 -3.58 12.19
N THR A 194 -2.19 -2.60 12.03
CA THR A 194 -2.11 -1.32 12.74
C THR A 194 -2.25 -1.51 14.26
N MET A 195 -3.21 -2.35 14.68
CA MET A 195 -3.42 -2.64 16.09
C MET A 195 -2.23 -3.38 16.72
N ALA A 196 -1.60 -4.31 15.97
CA ALA A 196 -0.37 -4.96 16.40
C ALA A 196 0.78 -3.96 16.56
N GLY A 197 0.92 -3.00 15.63
CA GLY A 197 1.92 -1.93 15.70
C GLY A 197 1.79 -1.05 16.95
N ILE A 198 0.57 -0.82 17.44
CA ILE A 198 0.32 -0.06 18.68
C ILE A 198 0.52 -0.95 19.92
N THR A 199 -0.02 -2.17 19.88
CA THR A 199 -0.15 -3.02 21.07
C THR A 199 1.16 -3.68 21.46
N THR A 200 1.95 -4.16 20.48
CA THR A 200 3.20 -4.88 20.75
C THR A 200 4.23 -4.02 21.51
N PRO A 201 4.58 -2.78 21.07
CA PRO A 201 5.55 -1.96 21.79
C PRO A 201 5.14 -1.61 23.22
N ILE A 202 3.85 -1.39 23.45
CA ILE A 202 3.33 -1.00 24.77
C ILE A 202 3.34 -2.18 25.74
N ILE A 203 2.96 -3.37 25.28
CA ILE A 203 3.03 -4.59 26.10
C ILE A 203 4.49 -4.93 26.44
N ASP A 204 5.40 -4.81 25.48
CA ASP A 204 6.82 -5.10 25.70
C ASP A 204 7.47 -4.11 26.68
N THR A 205 7.01 -2.85 26.68
CA THR A 205 7.55 -1.79 27.55
C THR A 205 6.94 -1.83 28.97
N PHE A 206 5.61 -1.92 29.07
CA PHE A 206 4.89 -1.74 30.34
C PHE A 206 4.38 -3.05 30.96
N LYS A 207 4.56 -4.21 30.29
CA LYS A 207 4.11 -5.54 30.74
C LYS A 207 2.65 -5.59 31.20
N VAL A 208 1.79 -4.83 30.52
CA VAL A 208 0.35 -4.79 30.79
C VAL A 208 -0.38 -6.01 30.20
N PRO A 209 -1.50 -6.47 30.80
CA PRO A 209 -2.29 -7.55 30.23
C PRO A 209 -2.85 -7.16 28.86
N LYS A 210 -2.58 -8.02 27.87
CA LYS A 210 -2.85 -7.75 26.44
C LYS A 210 -4.33 -7.50 26.17
N GLU A 211 -5.20 -8.32 26.76
CA GLU A 211 -6.63 -8.34 26.51
C GLU A 211 -7.28 -7.04 26.98
N MET A 212 -6.98 -6.62 28.22
CA MET A 212 -7.50 -5.38 28.79
C MET A 212 -7.02 -4.14 28.05
N PHE A 213 -5.73 -4.11 27.68
CA PHE A 213 -5.18 -3.00 26.91
C PHE A 213 -5.81 -2.89 25.52
N THR A 214 -5.98 -4.02 24.83
CA THR A 214 -6.61 -4.08 23.51
C THR A 214 -8.05 -3.56 23.56
N VAL A 215 -8.84 -4.02 24.55
CA VAL A 215 -10.21 -3.53 24.74
C VAL A 215 -10.24 -2.03 25.02
N GLY A 216 -9.34 -1.53 25.88
CA GLY A 216 -9.19 -0.10 26.15
C GLY A 216 -8.91 0.73 24.90
N CYS A 217 -7.97 0.29 24.06
CA CYS A 217 -7.66 0.92 22.78
C CYS A 217 -8.85 0.92 21.82
N CYS A 218 -9.59 -0.19 21.70
CA CYS A 218 -10.78 -0.27 20.86
C CYS A 218 -11.89 0.67 21.34
N VAL A 219 -12.12 0.76 22.66
CA VAL A 219 -13.11 1.69 23.24
C VAL A 219 -12.70 3.14 23.00
N PHE A 220 -11.42 3.47 23.19
CA PHE A 220 -10.90 4.80 22.89
C PHE A 220 -11.06 5.16 21.41
N ALA A 221 -10.67 4.25 20.50
CA ALA A 221 -10.81 4.43 19.06
C ALA A 221 -12.27 4.58 18.63
N PHE A 222 -13.21 3.87 19.28
CA PHE A 222 -14.64 4.03 19.03
C PHE A 222 -15.13 5.45 19.35
N PHE A 223 -14.75 6.01 20.51
CA PHE A 223 -15.15 7.37 20.88
C PHE A 223 -14.54 8.44 19.96
N VAL A 224 -13.27 8.29 19.57
CA VAL A 224 -12.64 9.16 18.58
C VAL A 224 -13.33 9.00 17.21
N GLY A 225 -13.69 7.78 16.86
CA GLY A 225 -14.38 7.43 15.61
C GLY A 225 -15.74 8.10 15.43
N LEU A 226 -16.44 8.43 16.53
CA LEU A 226 -17.72 9.14 16.48
C LEU A 226 -17.63 10.52 15.80
N LEU A 227 -16.44 11.14 15.79
CA LEU A 227 -16.18 12.39 15.05
C LEU A 227 -16.43 12.22 13.54
N PHE A 228 -16.06 11.06 12.98
CA PHE A 228 -16.16 10.79 11.53
C PHE A 228 -17.57 10.36 11.09
N VAL A 229 -18.46 10.03 12.03
CA VAL A 229 -19.85 9.61 11.73
C VAL A 229 -20.80 10.82 11.62
N GLN A 230 -20.32 12.02 11.93
CA GLN A 230 -21.13 13.25 11.83
C GLN A 230 -21.47 13.61 10.37
N ARG A 231 -22.42 14.53 10.17
CA ARG A 231 -22.83 15.00 8.83
C ARG A 231 -21.68 15.62 8.03
N SER A 232 -20.74 16.27 8.71
CA SER A 232 -19.49 16.80 8.14
C SER A 232 -18.33 15.81 8.22
N GLY A 233 -18.57 14.56 8.63
CA GLY A 233 -17.56 13.57 8.92
C GLY A 233 -16.66 13.24 7.73
N ASN A 234 -17.21 13.21 6.51
CA ASN A 234 -16.42 13.00 5.29
C ASN A 234 -15.32 14.07 5.13
N TYR A 235 -15.58 15.33 5.47
CA TYR A 235 -14.56 16.39 5.40
C TYR A 235 -13.43 16.16 6.40
N PHE A 236 -13.74 15.63 7.59
CA PHE A 236 -12.72 15.25 8.56
C PHE A 236 -11.91 14.04 8.07
N VAL A 237 -12.55 13.04 7.45
CA VAL A 237 -11.85 11.89 6.87
C VAL A 237 -10.86 12.36 5.80
N THR A 238 -11.30 13.15 4.82
CA THR A 238 -10.43 13.70 3.76
C THR A 238 -9.30 14.53 4.34
N MET A 239 -9.59 15.37 5.34
CA MET A 239 -8.58 16.20 5.99
C MET A 239 -7.48 15.37 6.67
N PHE A 240 -7.84 14.31 7.41
CA PHE A 240 -6.88 13.45 8.09
C PHE A 240 -6.09 12.57 7.11
N ASP A 241 -6.75 12.04 6.09
CA ASP A 241 -6.15 11.15 5.09
C ASP A 241 -5.12 11.89 4.22
N ASP A 242 -5.51 13.00 3.62
CA ASP A 242 -4.68 13.72 2.65
C ASP A 242 -3.48 14.41 3.32
N TYR A 243 -3.68 15.00 4.51
CA TYR A 243 -2.71 15.92 5.10
C TYR A 243 -2.08 15.44 6.42
N SER A 244 -2.79 14.65 7.25
CA SER A 244 -2.28 14.27 8.57
C SER A 244 -1.44 13.00 8.56
N ALA A 245 -1.72 12.03 7.68
CA ALA A 245 -1.02 10.74 7.70
C ALA A 245 0.30 10.76 6.92
N THR A 246 0.30 11.37 5.72
CA THR A 246 1.40 11.28 4.77
C THR A 246 2.71 11.90 5.28
N LEU A 247 2.66 13.13 5.81
CA LEU A 247 3.87 13.84 6.21
C LEU A 247 4.58 13.19 7.42
N PRO A 248 3.91 12.89 8.55
CA PRO A 248 4.56 12.21 9.66
C PRO A 248 5.13 10.85 9.28
N LEU A 249 4.40 10.06 8.48
CA LEU A 249 4.85 8.73 8.07
C LEU A 249 6.14 8.81 7.24
N THR A 250 6.21 9.71 6.26
CA THR A 250 7.44 9.87 5.46
C THR A 250 8.64 10.30 6.31
N VAL A 251 8.43 11.19 7.29
CA VAL A 251 9.48 11.61 8.24
C VAL A 251 9.95 10.45 9.10
N ILE A 252 9.03 9.63 9.65
CA ILE A 252 9.37 8.46 10.47
C ILE A 252 10.20 7.46 9.67
N VAL A 253 9.77 7.10 8.45
CA VAL A 253 10.49 6.13 7.62
C VAL A 253 11.88 6.62 7.21
N ILE A 254 12.07 7.93 6.98
CA ILE A 254 13.41 8.51 6.75
C ILE A 254 14.29 8.31 7.98
N LEU A 255 13.78 8.64 9.16
CA LEU A 255 14.54 8.55 10.40
C LEU A 255 14.89 7.09 10.72
N GLU A 256 13.98 6.14 10.50
CA GLU A 256 14.25 4.70 10.61
C GLU A 256 15.37 4.26 9.65
N ASN A 257 15.31 4.68 8.39
CA ASN A 257 16.32 4.33 7.39
C ASN A 257 17.69 4.92 7.75
N VAL A 258 17.75 6.21 8.11
CA VAL A 258 19.00 6.87 8.54
C VAL A 258 19.55 6.21 9.81
N ALA A 259 18.69 5.85 10.76
CA ALA A 259 19.10 5.15 11.97
C ALA A 259 19.74 3.79 11.66
N VAL A 260 19.17 2.98 10.78
CA VAL A 260 19.73 1.67 10.42
C VAL A 260 20.96 1.80 9.52
N ALA A 261 20.92 2.67 8.51
CA ALA A 261 21.98 2.77 7.51
C ALA A 261 23.24 3.47 8.05
N TRP A 262 23.09 4.55 8.82
CA TRP A 262 24.21 5.41 9.24
C TRP A 262 24.54 5.28 10.74
N ILE A 263 23.55 5.30 11.63
CA ILE A 263 23.80 5.24 13.08
C ILE A 263 24.18 3.82 13.52
N TYR A 264 23.38 2.82 13.11
CA TYR A 264 23.66 1.41 13.38
C TYR A 264 24.79 0.87 12.50
N GLY A 265 24.85 1.34 11.25
CA GLY A 265 25.88 1.04 10.27
C GLY A 265 25.54 -0.16 9.39
N THR A 266 25.43 0.09 8.08
CA THR A 266 25.06 -0.93 7.08
C THR A 266 25.98 -2.16 7.05
N LYS A 267 27.27 -1.99 7.38
CA LYS A 267 28.23 -3.12 7.42
C LYS A 267 27.86 -4.13 8.50
N LYS A 268 27.55 -3.64 9.70
CA LYS A 268 27.13 -4.46 10.84
C LYS A 268 25.80 -5.14 10.56
N PHE A 269 24.83 -4.39 10.04
CA PHE A 269 23.52 -4.92 9.65
C PHE A 269 23.63 -6.05 8.60
N MET A 270 24.46 -5.87 7.57
CA MET A 270 24.68 -6.92 6.55
C MET A 270 25.34 -8.18 7.13
N GLN A 271 26.19 -8.04 8.15
CA GLN A 271 26.80 -9.19 8.83
C GLN A 271 25.74 -9.96 9.62
N GLU A 272 24.95 -9.28 10.44
CA GLU A 272 23.88 -9.92 11.23
C GLU A 272 22.83 -10.57 10.33
N LEU A 273 22.48 -9.94 9.20
CA LEU A 273 21.58 -10.52 8.22
C LEU A 273 22.19 -11.77 7.55
N THR A 274 23.51 -11.81 7.36
CA THR A 274 24.21 -13.01 6.87
C THR A 274 24.20 -14.12 7.92
N GLU A 275 24.34 -13.77 9.20
CA GLU A 275 24.26 -14.72 10.32
C GLU A 275 22.86 -15.32 10.48
N MET A 276 21.81 -14.52 10.26
CA MET A 276 20.41 -14.99 10.29
C MET A 276 20.04 -15.86 9.08
N LEU A 277 20.41 -15.44 7.85
CA LEU A 277 20.01 -16.10 6.61
C LEU A 277 20.91 -17.28 6.21
N GLY A 278 22.13 -17.35 6.76
CA GLY A 278 23.16 -18.32 6.35
C GLY A 278 23.81 -18.04 4.99
N PHE A 279 23.33 -17.04 4.25
CA PHE A 279 23.93 -16.55 3.00
C PHE A 279 24.12 -15.04 3.03
N ARG A 280 25.14 -14.55 2.31
CA ARG A 280 25.43 -13.11 2.26
C ARG A 280 24.54 -12.44 1.21
N PRO A 281 23.71 -11.44 1.57
CA PRO A 281 22.89 -10.70 0.60
C PRO A 281 23.76 -9.96 -0.43
N TYR A 282 23.19 -9.74 -1.61
CA TYR A 282 23.91 -9.13 -2.73
C TYR A 282 24.34 -7.67 -2.43
N ARG A 283 25.48 -7.23 -2.99
CA ARG A 283 26.06 -5.89 -2.73
C ARG A 283 25.14 -4.74 -3.12
N PHE A 284 24.17 -4.96 -4.00
CA PHE A 284 23.15 -3.96 -4.34
C PHE A 284 22.41 -3.42 -3.12
N TYR A 285 22.04 -4.27 -2.15
CA TYR A 285 21.32 -3.84 -0.94
C TYR A 285 22.12 -2.82 -0.13
N PHE A 286 23.44 -2.98 -0.09
CA PHE A 286 24.33 -2.03 0.60
C PHE A 286 24.21 -0.61 0.02
N TYR A 287 24.27 -0.46 -1.31
CA TYR A 287 24.14 0.85 -1.96
C TYR A 287 22.71 1.37 -1.91
N MET A 288 21.72 0.48 -2.04
CA MET A 288 20.31 0.83 -2.01
C MET A 288 19.90 1.42 -0.66
N TRP A 289 20.27 0.77 0.45
CA TRP A 289 19.94 1.26 1.80
C TRP A 289 20.76 2.47 2.20
N LYS A 290 22.04 2.53 1.84
CA LYS A 290 22.92 3.60 2.30
C LYS A 290 22.72 4.93 1.57
N PHE A 291 22.45 4.90 0.27
CA PHE A 291 22.45 6.10 -0.58
C PHE A 291 21.14 6.32 -1.30
N VAL A 292 20.65 5.33 -2.04
CA VAL A 292 19.51 5.51 -2.95
C VAL A 292 18.21 5.74 -2.18
N SER A 293 17.90 4.88 -1.21
CA SER A 293 16.65 4.97 -0.45
C SER A 293 16.56 6.27 0.37
N PRO A 294 17.58 6.68 1.15
CA PRO A 294 17.54 7.98 1.83
C PRO A 294 17.41 9.18 0.88
N LEU A 295 18.07 9.14 -0.28
CA LEU A 295 17.96 10.20 -1.29
C LEU A 295 16.54 10.30 -1.86
N CYS A 296 15.97 9.18 -2.30
CA CYS A 296 14.61 9.13 -2.81
C CYS A 296 13.61 9.66 -1.77
N MET A 297 13.77 9.26 -0.51
CA MET A 297 12.90 9.71 0.57
C MET A 297 13.06 11.20 0.88
N ALA A 298 14.29 11.72 0.89
CA ALA A 298 14.53 13.14 1.09
C ALA A 298 13.90 14.00 -0.02
N VAL A 299 13.97 13.55 -1.28
CA VAL A 299 13.31 14.20 -2.42
C VAL A 299 11.80 14.23 -2.22
N LEU A 300 11.20 13.11 -1.80
CA LEU A 300 9.76 13.00 -1.58
C LEU A 300 9.27 13.92 -0.46
N THR A 301 9.93 13.93 0.69
CA THR A 301 9.55 14.81 1.79
C THR A 301 9.72 16.28 1.41
N THR A 302 10.79 16.63 0.69
CA THR A 302 10.99 18.01 0.21
C THR A 302 9.88 18.42 -0.76
N ALA A 303 9.51 17.55 -1.71
CA ALA A 303 8.42 17.80 -2.65
C ALA A 303 7.05 17.96 -1.93
N SER A 304 6.78 17.13 -0.92
CA SER A 304 5.56 17.23 -0.11
C SER A 304 5.50 18.51 0.72
N ILE A 305 6.61 18.95 1.30
CA ILE A 305 6.69 20.23 2.04
C ILE A 305 6.49 21.41 1.11
N ILE A 306 7.14 21.41 -0.07
CA ILE A 306 6.96 22.46 -1.08
C ILE A 306 5.49 22.54 -1.50
N GLN A 307 4.85 21.40 -1.77
CA GLN A 307 3.44 21.37 -2.13
C GLN A 307 2.56 21.98 -1.06
N LEU A 308 2.76 21.59 0.21
CA LEU A 308 1.99 22.13 1.32
C LEU A 308 2.14 23.66 1.44
N GLY A 309 3.31 24.19 1.06
CA GLY A 309 3.56 25.64 1.03
C GLY A 309 2.97 26.37 -0.19
N VAL A 310 2.94 25.73 -1.36
CA VAL A 310 2.48 26.34 -2.63
C VAL A 310 0.96 26.29 -2.78
N THR A 311 0.34 25.17 -2.43
CA THR A 311 -1.12 24.99 -2.52
C THR A 311 -1.69 24.90 -1.12
N PRO A 312 -2.39 25.93 -0.62
CA PRO A 312 -3.04 25.84 0.68
C PRO A 312 -4.05 24.70 0.67
N PRO A 313 -4.10 23.88 1.73
CA PRO A 313 -4.95 22.70 1.75
C PRO A 313 -6.42 23.12 1.71
N GLY A 314 -7.15 22.43 0.84
CA GLY A 314 -8.58 22.63 0.65
C GLY A 314 -9.27 21.29 0.39
N TYR A 315 -10.58 21.37 0.26
CA TYR A 315 -11.48 20.23 0.10
C TYR A 315 -12.61 20.59 -0.87
N SER A 316 -13.11 19.60 -1.59
CA SER A 316 -14.30 19.75 -2.43
C SER A 316 -15.56 19.65 -1.58
N ALA A 317 -16.40 20.68 -1.60
CA ALA A 317 -17.67 20.73 -0.91
C ALA A 317 -18.84 20.66 -1.90
N TRP A 318 -19.81 19.81 -1.60
CA TRP A 318 -21.06 19.75 -2.35
C TRP A 318 -21.99 20.90 -1.92
N ILE A 319 -22.25 21.84 -2.84
CA ILE A 319 -23.17 22.95 -2.60
C ILE A 319 -24.55 22.57 -3.14
N LYS A 320 -25.51 22.36 -2.23
CA LYS A 320 -26.88 21.94 -2.56
C LYS A 320 -27.58 22.91 -3.53
N GLU A 321 -27.29 24.19 -3.44
CA GLU A 321 -27.95 25.25 -4.25
C GLU A 321 -27.53 25.21 -5.72
N GLU A 322 -26.31 24.78 -6.01
CA GLU A 322 -25.74 24.75 -7.36
C GLU A 322 -25.69 23.34 -7.95
N ALA A 323 -26.01 22.32 -7.14
CA ALA A 323 -25.87 20.90 -7.49
C ALA A 323 -24.48 20.56 -8.08
N ALA A 324 -23.45 21.25 -7.57
CA ALA A 324 -22.09 21.16 -8.07
C ALA A 324 -21.08 21.12 -6.91
N GLU A 325 -19.94 20.49 -7.17
CA GLU A 325 -18.80 20.50 -6.27
C GLU A 325 -18.01 21.81 -6.45
N ARG A 326 -17.69 22.47 -5.33
CA ARG A 326 -16.76 23.60 -5.30
C ARG A 326 -15.59 23.31 -4.38
N TYR A 327 -14.39 23.65 -4.85
CA TYR A 327 -13.19 23.59 -4.03
C TYR A 327 -13.16 24.77 -3.04
N LEU A 328 -13.07 24.47 -1.76
CA LEU A 328 -13.00 25.43 -0.65
C LEU A 328 -11.74 25.19 0.17
N TYR A 329 -11.20 26.25 0.75
CA TYR A 329 -10.02 26.15 1.63
C TYR A 329 -10.42 25.83 3.07
N PHE A 330 -9.56 25.11 3.79
CA PHE A 330 -9.80 24.84 5.19
C PHE A 330 -9.74 26.12 6.04
N PRO A 331 -10.65 26.28 7.02
CA PRO A 331 -10.62 27.41 7.94
C PRO A 331 -9.39 27.34 8.86
N ASN A 332 -8.99 28.49 9.41
CA ASN A 332 -7.77 28.62 10.23
C ASN A 332 -7.73 27.66 11.45
N TRP A 333 -8.86 27.35 12.06
CA TRP A 333 -8.91 26.39 13.18
C TRP A 333 -8.58 24.96 12.72
N ALA A 334 -8.99 24.58 11.51
CA ALA A 334 -8.73 23.26 10.95
C ALA A 334 -7.25 23.13 10.56
N MET A 335 -6.67 24.22 10.04
CA MET A 335 -5.23 24.32 9.81
C MET A 335 -4.43 24.15 11.10
N ALA A 336 -4.84 24.81 12.19
CA ALA A 336 -4.19 24.65 13.49
C ALA A 336 -4.28 23.21 13.99
N LEU A 337 -5.42 22.54 13.79
CA LEU A 337 -5.61 21.14 14.14
C LEU A 337 -4.69 20.22 13.33
N LEU A 338 -4.56 20.43 12.01
CA LEU A 338 -3.65 19.67 11.15
C LEU A 338 -2.19 19.79 11.59
N ILE A 339 -1.73 21.02 11.83
CA ILE A 339 -0.36 21.27 12.31
C ILE A 339 -0.15 20.59 13.67
N ALA A 340 -1.12 20.70 14.58
CA ALA A 340 -1.04 20.06 15.88
C ALA A 340 -0.91 18.53 15.78
N LEU A 341 -1.65 17.87 14.88
CA LEU A 341 -1.56 16.42 14.67
C LEU A 341 -0.19 15.99 14.14
N ILE A 342 0.33 16.71 13.14
CA ILE A 342 1.66 16.44 12.58
C ILE A 342 2.75 16.60 13.65
N VAL A 343 2.66 17.66 14.47
CA VAL A 343 3.58 17.90 15.57
C VAL A 343 3.46 16.78 16.61
N VAL A 344 2.25 16.42 17.06
CA VAL A 344 2.04 15.37 18.05
C VAL A 344 2.59 14.01 17.57
N ALA A 345 2.46 13.69 16.28
CA ALA A 345 2.98 12.46 15.72
C ALA A 345 4.52 12.43 15.63
N THR A 346 5.16 13.57 15.36
CA THR A 346 6.63 13.65 15.12
C THR A 346 7.43 14.03 16.37
N LEU A 347 6.84 14.76 17.31
CA LEU A 347 7.46 15.31 18.52
C LEU A 347 8.01 14.27 19.52
N PRO A 348 7.47 13.05 19.68
CA PRO A 348 8.06 12.04 20.55
C PRO A 348 9.52 11.72 20.21
N ILE A 349 9.90 11.76 18.93
CA ILE A 349 11.27 11.44 18.48
C ILE A 349 12.31 12.44 19.02
N PRO A 350 12.21 13.76 18.75
CA PRO A 350 13.15 14.73 19.28
C PRO A 350 13.06 14.84 20.82
N VAL A 351 11.87 14.69 21.41
CA VAL A 351 11.72 14.75 22.88
C VAL A 351 12.49 13.60 23.54
N VAL A 352 12.33 12.36 23.07
CA VAL A 352 13.07 11.22 23.62
C VAL A 352 14.58 11.38 23.39
N PHE A 353 14.99 11.90 22.23
CA PHE A 353 16.40 12.19 21.95
C PHE A 353 16.99 13.20 22.95
N VAL A 354 16.30 14.33 23.18
CA VAL A 354 16.71 15.38 24.12
C VAL A 354 16.75 14.85 25.56
N LEU A 355 15.71 14.13 26.01
CA LEU A 355 15.65 13.57 27.37
C LEU A 355 16.79 12.58 27.64
N ARG A 356 17.16 11.75 26.65
CA ARG A 356 18.31 10.85 26.76
C ARG A 356 19.64 11.59 26.71
N HIS A 357 19.76 12.62 25.86
CA HIS A 357 20.99 13.41 25.78
C HIS A 357 21.30 14.15 27.09
N PHE A 358 20.27 14.62 27.81
CA PHE A 358 20.41 15.24 29.12
C PHE A 358 20.36 14.24 30.30
N HIS A 359 20.42 12.92 30.03
CA HIS A 359 20.44 11.85 31.04
C HIS A 359 19.26 11.88 32.04
N LEU A 360 18.12 12.49 31.68
CA LEU A 360 16.93 12.58 32.54
C LEU A 360 16.12 11.28 32.55
N LEU A 361 16.33 10.41 31.54
CA LEU A 361 15.81 9.05 31.50
C LEU A 361 16.98 8.07 31.71
N SER A 362 16.87 7.21 32.72
CA SER A 362 17.81 6.12 32.95
C SER A 362 17.91 5.23 31.71
N ASP A 363 19.12 4.82 31.34
CA ASP A 363 19.37 3.87 30.27
C ASP A 363 18.67 2.55 30.56
N GLY A 364 17.45 2.38 30.03
CA GLY A 364 16.75 1.09 29.96
C GLY A 364 17.49 0.02 29.13
N SER A 365 18.73 0.30 28.72
CA SER A 365 19.61 -0.63 28.03
C SER A 365 19.82 -1.94 28.80
N ASN A 366 19.72 -1.94 30.13
CA ASN A 366 19.98 -3.15 30.93
C ASN A 366 18.82 -4.17 30.92
N THR A 367 17.64 -3.84 30.37
CA THR A 367 16.50 -4.78 30.30
C THR A 367 16.05 -5.11 28.87
N LEU A 368 16.54 -4.40 27.85
CA LEU A 368 16.17 -4.61 26.45
C LEU A 368 17.35 -4.97 25.53
N SER A 369 18.61 -4.84 25.98
CA SER A 369 19.72 -5.51 25.27
C SER A 369 19.73 -6.99 25.68
N VAL A 370 19.22 -7.86 24.82
CA VAL A 370 19.67 -9.25 24.82
C VAL A 370 21.19 -9.18 24.75
N SER A 371 21.83 -9.63 25.83
CA SER A 371 23.28 -9.66 25.99
C SER A 371 23.87 -10.57 24.91
N TYR A 372 24.19 -9.99 23.75
CA TYR A 372 25.10 -10.63 22.82
C TYR A 372 26.42 -10.81 23.57
N LYS A 373 26.89 -12.06 23.58
CA LYS A 373 28.10 -12.52 24.22
C LYS A 373 29.32 -11.77 23.63
N LYS A 374 29.55 -10.55 24.13
CA LYS A 374 30.60 -9.58 23.77
C LYS A 374 32.03 -10.14 23.89
N GLY A 375 32.20 -11.32 24.47
CA GLY A 375 33.50 -11.95 24.71
C GLY A 375 34.10 -12.78 23.56
N ARG A 376 33.38 -13.06 22.46
CA ARG A 376 33.92 -13.92 21.37
C ARG A 376 34.28 -13.17 20.08
N MET A 377 33.57 -12.11 19.70
CA MET A 377 33.81 -11.39 18.43
C MET A 377 35.01 -10.43 18.44
N MET A 378 35.39 -9.85 19.58
CA MET A 378 36.50 -8.89 19.62
C MET A 378 37.87 -9.54 19.36
N LYS A 379 37.97 -10.86 19.59
CA LYS A 379 39.17 -11.66 19.35
C LYS A 379 39.26 -12.16 17.90
N ASP A 380 38.12 -12.32 17.22
CA ASP A 380 38.08 -12.72 15.81
C ASP A 380 38.28 -11.53 14.86
N ILE A 381 37.88 -10.32 15.26
CA ILE A 381 38.08 -9.08 14.48
C ILE A 381 39.56 -8.67 14.43
N SER A 382 40.29 -8.79 15.56
CA SER A 382 41.74 -8.52 15.56
C SER A 382 42.51 -9.52 14.68
N ASN A 383 42.08 -10.78 14.65
CA ASN A 383 42.70 -11.81 13.82
C ASN A 383 42.36 -11.67 12.32
N LEU A 384 41.25 -11.01 11.96
CA LEU A 384 40.86 -10.76 10.57
C LEU A 384 41.58 -9.54 9.99
N GLU A 385 41.83 -8.49 10.77
CA GLU A 385 42.61 -7.33 10.34
C GLU A 385 44.10 -7.68 10.11
N GLU A 386 44.70 -8.54 10.95
CA GLU A 386 46.10 -8.99 10.75
C GLU A 386 46.29 -9.91 9.53
N ASN A 387 45.28 -10.71 9.18
CA ASN A 387 45.36 -11.66 8.04
C ASN A 387 45.12 -11.00 6.67
N ASP A 388 44.38 -9.88 6.60
CA ASP A 388 44.15 -9.17 5.34
C ASP A 388 45.35 -8.31 4.92
N GLU A 389 46.12 -7.76 5.86
CA GLU A 389 47.37 -7.03 5.54
C GLU A 389 48.48 -7.96 5.03
N THR A 390 48.60 -9.17 5.57
CA THR A 390 49.62 -10.14 5.14
C THR A 390 49.30 -10.77 3.78
N ARG A 391 48.02 -10.89 3.40
CA ARG A 391 47.61 -11.36 2.06
C ARG A 391 47.93 -10.37 0.93
N PHE A 392 48.00 -9.08 1.22
CA PHE A 392 48.27 -8.06 0.20
C PHE A 392 49.76 -7.96 -0.20
N ILE A 393 50.68 -8.51 0.59
CA ILE A 393 52.13 -8.40 0.34
C ILE A 393 52.68 -9.60 -0.46
N LEU A 394 51.99 -10.74 -0.50
CA LEU A 394 52.52 -12.00 -1.05
C LEU A 394 51.75 -12.52 -2.29
N SER A 395 51.35 -11.66 -3.22
CA SER A 395 50.84 -12.11 -4.53
C SER A 395 51.56 -11.43 -5.70
N LYS A 396 52.77 -11.90 -6.00
CA LYS A 396 53.39 -11.76 -7.32
C LYS A 396 53.67 -13.17 -7.85
N VAL A 397 52.89 -13.58 -8.84
CA VAL A 397 52.88 -14.91 -9.48
C VAL A 397 54.13 -15.11 -10.36
N PRO A 398 54.57 -16.36 -10.65
CA PRO A 398 54.31 -16.90 -11.99
C PRO A 398 53.90 -18.41 -12.06
N SER A 399 52.87 -18.67 -12.89
CA SER A 399 52.60 -19.77 -13.86
C SER A 399 53.23 -21.18 -13.75
N GLU A 400 52.40 -22.25 -13.79
CA GLU A 400 52.43 -23.31 -14.85
C GLU A 400 51.19 -24.26 -14.84
N ALA A 401 51.04 -25.05 -15.91
CA ALA A 401 49.84 -25.58 -16.60
C ALA A 401 49.28 -26.98 -16.12
N PRO A 402 48.22 -27.58 -16.75
CA PRO A 402 47.20 -28.42 -16.06
C PRO A 402 47.16 -29.95 -16.30
N SER A 403 46.26 -30.62 -15.54
CA SER A 403 45.53 -31.92 -15.76
C SER A 403 46.11 -33.21 -15.12
N PRO A 404 45.37 -34.35 -14.96
CA PRO A 404 43.91 -34.64 -15.04
C PRO A 404 43.34 -35.53 -13.87
N MET A 405 42.00 -35.70 -13.81
CA MET A 405 41.27 -36.80 -13.12
C MET A 405 41.25 -38.08 -14.01
N PRO A 406 40.67 -39.28 -13.65
CA PRO A 406 39.93 -39.73 -12.45
C PRO A 406 40.31 -41.18 -11.97
N THR A 407 39.59 -41.79 -11.00
CA THR A 407 39.06 -43.18 -11.12
C THR A 407 38.05 -43.58 -10.02
N HIS A 408 37.16 -44.48 -10.42
CA HIS A 408 35.91 -44.99 -9.83
C HIS A 408 36.13 -46.26 -8.97
N ARG A 409 35.31 -46.54 -7.94
CA ARG A 409 34.79 -47.91 -7.64
C ARG A 409 33.66 -47.96 -6.59
N SER A 410 32.86 -49.02 -6.69
CA SER A 410 31.46 -49.21 -6.29
C SER A 410 31.24 -50.42 -5.37
N TYR A 411 30.18 -50.35 -4.53
CA TYR A 411 29.30 -51.39 -3.94
C TYR A 411 29.86 -52.67 -3.29
N LEU A 412 29.40 -52.97 -2.06
CA LEU A 412 29.27 -54.33 -1.48
C LEU A 412 28.22 -54.38 -0.34
N GLY A 413 27.37 -55.42 -0.38
CA GLY A 413 26.64 -56.06 0.73
C GLY A 413 26.44 -57.54 0.34
N PRO A 414 25.74 -58.42 1.09
CA PRO A 414 25.24 -58.40 2.48
C PRO A 414 25.65 -59.68 3.30
N GLY A 415 25.21 -59.80 4.56
CA GLY A 415 25.32 -61.02 5.37
C GLY A 415 24.24 -61.11 6.46
N SER A 416 23.53 -62.23 6.48
CA SER A 416 22.31 -62.56 7.25
C SER A 416 22.57 -63.16 8.64
N THR A 417 21.63 -62.99 9.58
CA THR A 417 20.96 -64.09 10.35
C THR A 417 19.91 -63.52 11.32
N SER A 418 18.71 -64.09 11.26
CA SER A 418 17.51 -63.88 12.10
C SER A 418 17.45 -64.86 13.28
N PRO A 419 16.55 -64.68 14.27
CA PRO A 419 15.35 -65.52 14.26
C PRO A 419 14.02 -64.81 14.64
N LEU A 420 12.94 -65.47 14.22
CA LEU A 420 11.50 -65.20 14.39
C LEU A 420 11.05 -65.06 15.85
N GLU A 421 10.07 -64.17 16.10
CA GLU A 421 8.84 -64.52 16.83
C GLU A 421 7.68 -63.58 16.46
N SER A 422 6.46 -64.13 16.58
CA SER A 422 5.21 -63.74 15.91
C SER A 422 4.28 -62.94 16.83
N SER A 423 3.58 -61.94 16.28
CA SER A 423 2.10 -61.75 16.35
C SER A 423 1.64 -60.28 16.33
N GLY A 424 0.52 -60.01 15.62
CA GLY A 424 -0.39 -58.91 15.95
C GLY A 424 -0.59 -57.80 14.90
N ASN A 425 -1.71 -57.91 14.17
CA ASN A 425 -2.29 -57.05 13.13
C ASN A 425 -2.39 -55.51 13.38
N PRO A 426 -2.72 -54.72 12.33
CA PRO A 426 -2.37 -53.30 12.16
C PRO A 426 -3.47 -52.31 12.59
N ASN A 427 -3.07 -51.07 12.93
CA ASN A 427 -3.92 -49.89 12.76
C ASN A 427 -3.09 -48.60 12.79
N GLY A 428 -2.74 -48.09 11.61
CA GLY A 428 -2.16 -46.77 11.42
C GLY A 428 -3.27 -45.73 11.19
N ARG A 429 -3.54 -44.90 12.20
CA ARG A 429 -4.18 -43.59 12.04
C ARG A 429 -3.19 -42.53 12.55
N TYR A 430 -2.58 -41.81 11.63
CA TYR A 430 -1.82 -40.59 11.93
C TYR A 430 -2.81 -39.50 12.37
N GLY A 431 -2.83 -39.22 13.67
CA GLY A 431 -3.45 -38.05 14.27
C GLY A 431 -2.41 -36.95 14.45
N SER A 432 -2.67 -35.79 13.86
CA SER A 432 -1.91 -34.55 14.04
C SER A 432 -2.15 -34.03 15.47
N GLY A 433 -1.10 -34.01 16.31
CA GLY A 433 -1.15 -33.49 17.67
C GLY A 433 -0.57 -32.09 17.75
N TYR A 434 -1.43 -31.10 17.97
CA TYR A 434 -1.04 -29.78 18.45
C TYR A 434 -0.65 -29.89 19.94
N LEU A 435 0.58 -29.51 20.28
CA LEU A 435 1.04 -29.40 21.67
C LEU A 435 0.49 -28.09 22.28
N LEU A 436 -0.57 -28.22 23.08
CA LEU A 436 -0.95 -27.22 24.08
C LEU A 436 0.03 -27.30 25.26
N ALA A 437 0.66 -26.18 25.60
CA ALA A 437 1.44 -26.03 26.82
C ALA A 437 0.51 -25.90 28.03
N GLY A 438 0.74 -26.73 29.05
CA GLY A 438 -0.09 -26.89 30.23
C GLY A 438 0.03 -25.76 31.26
N THR A 439 -1.07 -25.58 31.98
CA THR A 439 -1.23 -24.83 33.23
C THR A 439 -0.64 -25.59 34.42
N PRO A 440 -0.08 -24.91 35.44
CA PRO A 440 0.22 -25.52 36.73
C PRO A 440 -0.86 -25.18 37.77
N GLU A 441 -1.68 -26.16 38.13
CA GLU A 441 -2.26 -26.34 39.48
C GLU A 441 -1.42 -27.46 40.12
N SER A 442 -1.05 -27.53 41.40
CA SER A 442 -1.53 -26.97 42.66
C SER A 442 -0.57 -27.48 43.75
N GLU A 443 -0.23 -26.70 44.78
CA GLU A 443 0.08 -27.27 46.10
C GLU A 443 -0.49 -26.38 47.23
N LEU A 444 -1.36 -27.03 48.01
CA LEU A 444 -2.05 -26.69 49.27
C LEU A 444 -3.05 -25.52 49.34
#